data_AF-A0A397CAI4-F1
#
_entry.id   AF-A0A397CAI4-F1
#
_cell.length_a   1.000
_cell.length_b   1.000
_cell.length_c   1.000
_cell.angle_alpha   90.00
_cell.angle_beta   90.00
_cell.angle_gamma   90.00
#
_symmetry.space_group_name_H-M   'P 1'
#
loop_
_entity.id
_entity.type
_entity.pdbx_description
1 polymer ?
#
loop_
_entity_poly.entity_id
_entity_poly.type
_entity_poly.pdbx_seq_one_letter_code
_entity_poly.pdbx_strand_id
1 'polypeptide(L)'
;MPGVRGRPRLPANASLPAKKRVGLQRKRLTYEEKLRVIEYHAEHGMPSTMDHFYPNVVGLARESARKNVHTWIATRASIAARASDPIQASHRCSRPHGVSSTLGIESEDRLVRWICELRTNGVPVTHSMLRDKALEEAESKGLSTDVFKAGESWIGSFKRRHGMDRYDHRRRSEHAENDEHDA
;
A
#
# COMPACT_ATOMS: atom_id res chain seq x y z
N MET A 1 0.04 21.56 12.25
CA MET A 1 1.05 20.82 11.47
C MET A 1 0.53 20.64 10.05
N PRO A 2 1.18 21.18 9.02
CA PRO A 2 0.72 21.04 7.65
C PRO A 2 0.74 19.55 7.28
N GLY A 3 -0.41 19.06 6.81
CA GLY A 3 -0.63 17.64 6.52
C GLY A 3 0.45 17.08 5.59
N VAL A 4 0.88 15.86 5.88
CA VAL A 4 1.84 15.08 5.07
C VAL A 4 1.29 15.00 3.65
N ARG A 5 1.70 15.94 2.79
CA ARG A 5 1.36 15.90 1.36
C ARG A 5 1.99 14.61 0.84
N GLY A 6 1.17 13.72 0.31
CA GLY A 6 1.66 12.54 -0.40
C GLY A 6 2.66 12.94 -1.49
N ARG A 7 3.53 12.01 -1.90
CA ARG A 7 4.56 12.27 -2.91
C ARG A 7 3.95 12.97 -4.14
N PRO A 8 4.59 14.04 -4.66
CA PRO A 8 4.03 14.82 -5.75
C PRO A 8 3.83 13.95 -6.98
N ARG A 9 2.69 14.17 -7.65
CA ARG A 9 2.39 13.50 -8.91
C ARG A 9 3.24 14.10 -10.01
N LEU A 10 3.52 13.31 -11.05
CA LEU A 10 4.16 13.80 -12.25
C LEU A 10 3.42 15.01 -12.85
N PRO A 11 4.12 16.03 -13.38
CA PRO A 11 3.50 17.24 -13.94
C PRO A 11 2.44 16.93 -15.00
N ALA A 12 2.71 15.99 -15.90
CA ALA A 12 1.77 15.55 -16.94
C ALA A 12 0.49 14.90 -16.37
N ASN A 13 0.52 14.45 -15.12
CA ASN A 13 -0.53 13.63 -14.49
C ASN A 13 -1.21 14.39 -13.33
N ALA A 14 -0.77 15.63 -13.06
CA ALA A 14 -1.20 16.42 -11.91
C ALA A 14 -2.70 16.72 -11.97
N SER A 15 -3.23 17.00 -13.17
CA SER A 15 -4.63 17.36 -13.41
C SER A 15 -5.59 16.16 -13.44
N LEU A 16 -5.11 14.92 -13.40
CA LEU A 16 -5.96 13.73 -13.56
C LEU A 16 -6.66 13.36 -12.23
N PRO A 17 -7.98 13.18 -12.14
CA PRO A 17 -8.69 13.00 -10.86
C PRO A 17 -8.29 11.71 -10.14
N ALA A 18 -8.01 11.72 -8.82
CA ALA A 18 -7.59 10.52 -8.07
C ALA A 18 -8.60 9.35 -8.19
N LYS A 19 -8.11 8.11 -8.29
CA LYS A 19 -8.98 6.93 -8.44
C LYS A 19 -9.78 6.71 -7.15
N LYS A 20 -11.12 6.75 -7.23
CA LYS A 20 -11.99 6.40 -6.09
C LYS A 20 -11.84 4.91 -5.77
N ARG A 21 -11.70 4.57 -4.49
CA ARG A 21 -11.65 3.18 -4.04
C ARG A 21 -13.07 2.63 -4.08
N VAL A 22 -13.29 1.55 -4.83
CA VAL A 22 -14.60 0.89 -4.94
C VAL A 22 -14.60 -0.35 -4.04
N GLY A 23 -15.63 -0.52 -3.20
CA GLY A 23 -15.84 -1.71 -2.37
C GLY A 23 -15.88 -1.46 -0.85
N LEU A 24 -16.55 -2.36 -0.13
CA LEU A 24 -16.66 -2.35 1.34
C LEU A 24 -15.27 -2.46 1.98
N GLN A 25 -14.87 -1.42 2.71
CA GLN A 25 -13.58 -1.43 3.40
C GLN A 25 -13.67 -2.31 4.64
N ARG A 26 -12.79 -3.32 4.74
CA ARG A 26 -12.63 -4.09 5.97
C ARG A 26 -12.19 -3.14 7.10
N LYS A 27 -13.03 -2.97 8.14
CA LYS A 27 -12.70 -2.19 9.33
C LYS A 27 -11.64 -2.95 10.14
N ARG A 28 -10.37 -2.53 10.04
CA ARG A 28 -9.26 -3.06 10.85
C ARG A 28 -9.12 -2.21 12.10
N LEU A 29 -9.16 -2.80 13.30
CA LEU A 29 -9.00 -2.04 14.53
C LEU A 29 -7.57 -1.47 14.70
N THR A 30 -7.47 -0.30 15.30
CA THR A 30 -6.20 0.33 15.71
C THR A 30 -5.57 -0.40 16.89
N TYR A 31 -4.33 -0.09 17.25
CA TYR A 31 -3.70 -0.68 18.44
C TYR A 31 -4.41 -0.24 19.73
N GLU A 32 -4.87 1.01 19.80
CA GLU A 32 -5.69 1.52 20.90
C GLU A 32 -7.02 0.75 21.03
N GLU A 33 -7.76 0.60 19.93
CA GLU A 33 -9.03 -0.13 19.94
C GLU A 33 -8.82 -1.61 20.32
N LYS A 34 -7.74 -2.25 19.85
CA LYS A 34 -7.39 -3.63 20.25
C LYS A 34 -7.07 -3.74 21.73
N LEU A 35 -6.35 -2.76 22.29
CA LEU A 35 -6.02 -2.75 23.71
C LEU A 35 -7.29 -2.69 24.56
N ARG A 36 -8.23 -1.80 24.19
CA ARG A 36 -9.53 -1.68 24.87
C ARG A 36 -10.33 -3.00 24.85
N VAL A 37 -10.29 -3.73 23.73
CA VAL A 37 -10.92 -5.06 23.63
C VAL A 37 -10.25 -6.07 24.56
N ILE A 38 -8.92 -6.06 24.65
CA ILE A 38 -8.16 -6.96 25.53
C ILE A 38 -8.46 -6.67 27.01
N GLU A 39 -8.49 -5.39 27.39
CA GLU A 39 -8.78 -4.97 28.77
C GLU A 39 -10.19 -5.36 29.19
N TYR A 40 -11.19 -5.08 28.35
CA TYR A 40 -12.57 -5.50 28.60
C TYR A 40 -12.71 -7.02 28.70
N HIS A 41 -11.99 -7.76 27.84
CA HIS A 41 -11.96 -9.22 27.90
C HIS A 41 -11.38 -9.75 29.23
N ALA A 42 -10.35 -9.12 29.76
CA ALA A 42 -9.74 -9.53 31.03
C ALA A 42 -10.74 -9.43 32.20
N GLU A 43 -11.65 -8.46 32.15
CA GLU A 43 -12.66 -8.22 33.20
C GLU A 43 -13.95 -9.05 33.00
N HIS A 44 -14.41 -9.22 31.75
CA HIS A 44 -15.76 -9.73 31.46
C HIS A 44 -15.79 -11.08 30.71
N GLY A 45 -14.64 -11.56 30.24
CA GLY A 45 -14.52 -12.79 29.46
C GLY A 45 -15.00 -12.68 28.01
N MET A 46 -14.82 -13.78 27.26
CA MET A 46 -15.02 -13.81 25.81
C MET A 46 -16.47 -13.59 25.34
N PRO A 47 -17.51 -14.20 25.92
CA PRO A 47 -18.89 -14.01 25.45
C PRO A 47 -19.32 -12.54 25.52
N SER A 48 -19.12 -11.91 26.68
CA SER A 48 -19.41 -10.49 26.92
C SER A 48 -18.63 -9.57 25.98
N THR A 49 -17.37 -9.89 25.70
CA THR A 49 -16.54 -9.12 24.74
C THR A 49 -17.11 -9.18 23.32
N MET A 50 -17.61 -10.33 22.89
CA MET A 50 -18.21 -10.49 21.57
C MET A 50 -19.55 -9.77 21.46
N ASP A 51 -20.35 -9.74 22.51
CA ASP A 51 -21.61 -8.99 22.52
C ASP A 51 -21.38 -7.47 22.56
N HIS A 52 -20.40 -7.00 23.32
CA HIS A 52 -20.10 -5.56 23.44
C HIS A 52 -19.47 -4.96 22.17
N PHE A 53 -18.42 -5.59 21.62
CA PHE A 53 -17.67 -5.04 20.49
C PHE A 53 -18.14 -5.52 19.12
N TYR A 54 -18.85 -6.65 19.06
CA TYR A 54 -19.30 -7.28 17.82
C TYR A 54 -20.79 -7.69 17.86
N PRO A 55 -21.72 -6.79 18.28
CA PRO A 55 -23.13 -7.14 18.49
C PRO A 55 -23.82 -7.65 17.22
N ASN A 56 -23.48 -7.09 16.06
CA ASN A 56 -24.11 -7.40 14.77
C ASN A 56 -23.31 -8.39 13.92
N VAL A 57 -22.31 -9.06 14.51
CA VAL A 57 -21.47 -10.03 13.79
C VAL A 57 -21.92 -11.43 14.16
N VAL A 58 -22.34 -12.20 13.14
CA VAL A 58 -22.89 -13.55 13.28
C VAL A 58 -22.12 -14.59 12.46
N GLY A 59 -22.31 -15.87 12.78
CA GLY A 59 -21.73 -17.00 12.05
C GLY A 59 -20.21 -16.96 11.94
N LEU A 60 -19.68 -17.25 10.75
CA LEU A 60 -18.23 -17.36 10.50
C LEU A 60 -17.48 -16.05 10.77
N ALA A 61 -18.12 -14.90 10.57
CA ALA A 61 -17.53 -13.60 10.85
C ALA A 61 -17.32 -13.39 12.36
N ARG A 62 -18.25 -13.87 13.19
CA ARG A 62 -18.16 -13.81 14.65
C ARG A 62 -17.03 -14.70 15.16
N GLU A 63 -16.95 -15.91 14.61
CA GLU A 63 -15.89 -16.85 14.93
C GLU A 63 -14.50 -16.33 14.51
N SER A 64 -14.41 -15.67 13.36
CA SER A 64 -13.19 -14.99 12.92
C SER A 64 -12.78 -13.85 13.87
N ALA A 65 -13.75 -13.06 14.35
CA ALA A 65 -13.51 -12.01 15.35
C ALA A 65 -13.02 -12.59 16.68
N ARG A 66 -13.66 -13.66 17.17
CA ARG A 66 -13.24 -14.39 18.37
C ARG A 66 -11.80 -14.89 18.27
N LYS A 67 -11.43 -15.51 17.15
CA LYS A 67 -10.04 -15.95 16.89
C LYS A 67 -9.06 -14.77 16.90
N ASN A 68 -9.43 -13.65 16.26
CA ASN A 68 -8.60 -12.45 16.28
C ASN A 68 -8.37 -11.93 17.70
N VAL A 69 -9.40 -11.93 18.56
CA VAL A 69 -9.26 -11.51 19.96
C VAL A 69 -8.29 -12.42 20.70
N HIS A 70 -8.37 -13.74 20.54
CA HIS A 70 -7.38 -14.66 21.11
C HIS A 70 -5.95 -14.37 20.62
N THR A 71 -5.77 -14.10 19.32
CA THR A 71 -4.46 -13.69 18.78
C THR A 71 -3.95 -12.39 19.40
N TRP A 72 -4.83 -11.41 19.63
CA TRP A 72 -4.45 -10.13 20.25
C TRP A 72 -4.10 -10.31 21.73
N ILE A 73 -4.83 -11.15 22.47
CA ILE A 73 -4.50 -11.51 23.85
C ILE A 73 -3.10 -12.15 23.91
N ALA A 74 -2.81 -13.12 23.03
CA ALA A 74 -1.50 -13.77 22.96
C ALA A 74 -0.36 -12.79 22.63
N THR A 75 -0.66 -11.68 21.94
CA THR A 75 0.31 -10.65 21.55
C THR A 75 0.13 -9.33 22.32
N ARG A 76 -0.51 -9.38 23.50
CA ARG A 76 -0.89 -8.20 24.31
C ARG A 76 0.27 -7.25 24.55
N ALA A 77 1.45 -7.76 24.94
CA ALA A 77 2.60 -6.92 25.25
C ALA A 77 3.01 -6.03 24.06
N SER A 78 3.00 -6.59 22.84
CA SER A 78 3.31 -5.81 21.63
C SER A 78 2.21 -4.79 21.31
N ILE A 79 0.95 -5.14 21.52
CA ILE A 79 -0.18 -4.23 21.29
C ILE A 79 -0.15 -3.07 22.29
N ALA A 80 0.09 -3.34 23.57
CA ALA A 80 0.17 -2.33 24.63
C ALA A 80 1.33 -1.36 24.39
N ALA A 81 2.53 -1.85 24.08
CA ALA A 81 3.68 -1.00 23.78
C ALA A 81 3.45 -0.06 22.58
N ARG A 82 2.66 -0.49 21.60
CA ARG A 82 2.30 0.34 20.43
C ARG A 82 1.15 1.28 20.73
N ALA A 83 0.23 0.90 21.60
CA ALA A 83 -0.89 1.74 22.02
C ALA A 83 -0.43 2.87 22.94
N SER A 84 0.67 2.71 23.70
CA SER A 84 1.24 3.77 24.53
C SER A 84 1.95 4.88 23.74
N ASP A 85 2.37 4.61 22.50
CA ASP A 85 2.96 5.62 21.62
C ASP A 85 1.85 6.33 20.83
N PRO A 86 1.67 7.67 20.97
CA PRO A 86 0.57 8.40 20.34
C PRO A 86 0.60 8.35 18.80
N ILE A 87 1.78 8.16 18.20
CA ILE A 87 1.92 8.00 16.75
C ILE A 87 1.43 6.61 16.35
N GLN A 88 1.86 5.59 17.09
CA GLN A 88 1.58 4.19 16.75
C GLN A 88 0.20 3.71 17.20
N ALA A 89 -0.42 4.35 18.19
CA ALA A 89 -1.73 3.98 18.73
C ALA A 89 -2.80 3.96 17.63
N SER A 90 -2.75 4.93 16.72
CA SER A 90 -3.66 5.06 15.57
C SER A 90 -3.39 4.06 14.44
N HIS A 91 -2.25 3.35 14.47
CA HIS A 91 -1.89 2.38 13.44
C HIS A 91 -2.75 1.12 13.56
N ARG A 92 -3.12 0.55 12.40
CA ARG A 92 -3.96 -0.66 12.32
C ARG A 92 -3.13 -1.95 12.18
N CYS A 93 -1.88 -1.82 11.74
CA CYS A 93 -0.95 -2.91 11.49
C CYS A 93 0.47 -2.36 11.43
N SER A 94 1.43 -3.13 11.91
CA SER A 94 2.86 -2.90 11.72
C SER A 94 3.40 -3.79 10.62
N ARG A 95 4.22 -3.24 9.73
CA ARG A 95 5.01 -4.02 8.79
C ARG A 95 6.38 -4.31 9.41
N PRO A 96 6.96 -5.51 9.24
CA PRO A 96 8.33 -5.74 9.65
C PRO A 96 9.25 -4.77 8.91
N HIS A 97 10.33 -4.36 9.57
CA HIS A 97 11.40 -3.63 8.93
C HIS A 97 11.94 -4.45 7.73
N GLY A 98 12.26 -3.80 6.61
CA GLY A 98 12.70 -4.49 5.39
C GLY A 98 11.57 -5.00 4.47
N VAL A 99 10.31 -5.01 4.92
CA VAL A 99 9.15 -5.28 4.03
C VAL A 99 8.63 -3.99 3.38
N SER A 100 9.45 -2.93 3.42
CA SER A 100 9.14 -1.69 2.72
C SER A 100 9.29 -1.93 1.22
N SER A 101 8.15 -2.07 0.53
CA SER A 101 8.10 -2.08 -0.93
C SER A 101 8.36 -0.69 -1.52
N THR A 102 9.27 0.11 -0.97
CA THR A 102 9.57 1.43 -1.51
C THR A 102 11.06 1.68 -1.44
N LEU A 103 11.63 1.96 -2.60
CA LEU A 103 12.94 2.54 -2.74
C LEU A 103 12.92 3.97 -2.15
N GLY A 104 14.07 4.50 -1.77
CA GLY A 104 14.18 5.87 -1.21
C GLY A 104 13.52 6.92 -2.11
N ILE A 105 13.11 8.06 -1.53
CA ILE A 105 12.47 9.16 -2.30
C ILE A 105 13.35 9.60 -3.46
N GLU A 106 14.64 9.81 -3.21
CA GLU A 106 15.59 10.28 -4.22
C GLU A 106 15.75 9.29 -5.38
N SER A 107 15.87 8.00 -5.07
CA SER A 107 16.03 6.96 -6.10
C SER A 107 14.75 6.77 -6.91
N GLU A 108 13.58 6.87 -6.29
CA GLU A 108 12.33 6.90 -7.05
C GLU A 108 12.21 8.13 -7.95
N ASP A 109 12.67 9.30 -7.50
CA ASP A 109 12.67 10.52 -8.33
C ASP A 109 13.57 10.37 -9.56
N ARG A 110 14.75 9.75 -9.41
CA ARG A 110 15.63 9.38 -10.54
C ARG A 110 14.92 8.46 -11.52
N LEU A 111 14.25 7.41 -11.04
CA LEU A 111 13.46 6.51 -11.89
C LEU A 111 12.33 7.25 -12.62
N VAL A 112 11.66 8.17 -11.93
CA VAL A 112 10.57 8.96 -12.52
C VAL A 112 11.10 9.87 -13.65
N ARG A 113 12.23 10.55 -13.45
CA ARG A 113 12.87 11.38 -14.48
C ARG A 113 13.30 10.55 -15.69
N TRP A 114 13.97 9.43 -15.46
CA TRP A 114 14.36 8.48 -16.50
C TRP A 114 13.17 7.99 -17.34
N ILE A 115 12.04 7.65 -16.70
CA ILE A 115 10.81 7.27 -17.42
C ILE A 115 10.27 8.42 -18.26
N CYS A 116 10.31 9.65 -17.74
CA CYS A 116 9.82 10.83 -18.47
C CYS A 116 10.67 11.10 -19.71
N GLU A 117 11.99 11.04 -19.58
CA GLU A 117 12.93 11.21 -20.70
C GLU A 117 12.67 10.19 -21.82
N LEU A 118 12.56 8.91 -21.47
CA LEU A 118 12.25 7.86 -22.45
C LEU A 118 10.90 8.07 -23.14
N ARG A 119 9.88 8.50 -22.39
CA ARG A 119 8.56 8.78 -22.96
C ARG A 119 8.53 10.00 -23.86
N THR A 120 9.30 11.05 -23.52
CA THR A 120 9.48 12.22 -24.39
C THR A 120 10.13 11.82 -25.71
N ASN A 121 11.05 10.85 -25.67
CA ASN A 121 11.70 10.28 -26.86
C ASN A 121 10.85 9.21 -27.57
N GLY A 122 9.56 9.05 -27.23
CA GLY A 122 8.65 8.09 -27.84
C GLY A 122 8.82 6.63 -27.40
N VAL A 123 9.81 6.33 -26.54
CA VAL A 123 10.12 4.97 -26.11
C VAL A 123 9.16 4.53 -24.98
N PRO A 124 8.37 3.45 -25.16
CA PRO A 124 7.57 2.90 -24.09
C PRO A 124 8.47 2.22 -23.04
N VAL A 125 8.19 2.46 -21.75
CA VAL A 125 8.88 1.78 -20.64
C VAL A 125 8.04 0.58 -20.21
N THR A 126 8.57 -0.62 -20.42
CA THR A 126 7.95 -1.88 -19.98
C THR A 126 8.20 -2.12 -18.49
N HIS A 127 7.48 -3.10 -17.92
CA HIS A 127 7.66 -3.45 -16.51
C HIS A 127 9.05 -4.06 -16.24
N SER A 128 9.61 -4.81 -17.19
CA SER A 128 10.98 -5.35 -17.08
C SER A 128 12.02 -4.23 -17.05
N MET A 129 11.94 -3.26 -17.98
CA MET A 129 12.85 -2.12 -17.99
C MET A 129 12.82 -1.32 -16.68
N LEU A 130 11.62 -1.10 -16.13
CA LEU A 130 11.46 -0.43 -14.84
C LEU A 130 12.03 -1.28 -13.68
N ARG A 131 11.88 -2.60 -13.74
CA ARG A 131 12.43 -3.52 -12.75
C ARG A 131 13.95 -3.45 -12.73
N ASP A 132 14.57 -3.58 -13.90
CA ASP A 132 16.04 -3.61 -14.04
C ASP A 132 16.64 -2.29 -13.57
N LYS A 133 16.09 -1.16 -14.02
CA LYS A 133 16.54 0.17 -13.56
C LYS A 133 16.37 0.37 -12.06
N ALA A 134 15.29 -0.16 -11.47
CA ALA A 134 15.07 -0.06 -10.03
C ALA A 134 16.04 -0.93 -9.22
N LEU A 135 16.45 -2.08 -9.75
CA LEU A 135 17.48 -2.93 -9.14
C LEU A 135 18.85 -2.25 -9.20
N GLU A 136 19.23 -1.65 -10.33
CA GLU A 136 20.47 -0.86 -10.45
C GLU A 136 20.51 0.28 -9.41
N GLU A 137 19.43 1.04 -9.27
CA GLU A 137 19.34 2.11 -8.28
C GLU A 137 19.39 1.57 -6.84
N ALA A 138 18.86 0.38 -6.58
CA ALA A 138 18.93 -0.27 -5.28
C ALA A 138 20.36 -0.72 -4.93
N GLU A 139 21.06 -1.33 -5.89
CA GLU A 139 22.46 -1.72 -5.75
C GLU A 139 23.35 -0.51 -5.49
N SER A 140 23.11 0.61 -6.20
CA SER A 140 23.84 1.87 -5.97
C SER A 140 23.68 2.43 -4.54
N LYS A 141 22.60 2.06 -3.86
CA LYS A 141 22.28 2.44 -2.47
C LYS A 141 22.65 1.34 -1.46
N GLY A 142 23.33 0.28 -1.89
CA GLY A 142 23.76 -0.84 -1.04
C GLY A 142 22.62 -1.77 -0.63
N LEU A 143 21.48 -1.75 -1.33
CA LEU A 143 20.37 -2.65 -1.08
C LEU A 143 20.59 -3.95 -1.86
N SER A 144 20.68 -5.07 -1.14
CA SER A 144 20.74 -6.40 -1.75
C SER A 144 19.42 -6.76 -2.44
N THR A 145 19.50 -7.56 -3.50
CA THR A 145 18.35 -8.09 -4.25
C THR A 145 17.40 -8.92 -3.39
N ASP A 146 17.87 -9.49 -2.27
CA ASP A 146 16.99 -10.19 -1.32
C ASP A 146 16.07 -9.23 -0.55
N VAL A 147 16.56 -8.01 -0.29
CA VAL A 147 15.81 -6.94 0.40
C VAL A 147 14.88 -6.21 -0.57
N PHE A 148 15.34 -5.98 -1.81
CA PHE A 148 14.58 -5.27 -2.82
C PHE A 148 14.51 -6.03 -4.14
N LYS A 149 13.37 -6.67 -4.40
CA LYS A 149 13.16 -7.52 -5.60
C LYS A 149 12.55 -6.79 -6.79
N ALA A 150 12.11 -5.53 -6.61
CA ALA A 150 11.36 -4.77 -7.60
C ALA A 150 10.21 -5.55 -8.28
N GLY A 151 9.53 -6.44 -7.55
CA GLY A 151 8.49 -7.32 -8.09
C GLY A 151 7.21 -6.58 -8.56
N GLU A 152 6.27 -7.31 -9.18
CA GLU A 152 5.06 -6.72 -9.77
C GLU A 152 4.24 -5.86 -8.78
N SER A 153 4.17 -6.28 -7.52
CA SER A 153 3.48 -5.52 -6.47
C SER A 153 4.14 -4.15 -6.19
N TRP A 154 5.47 -4.09 -6.28
CA TRP A 154 6.25 -2.87 -6.19
C TRP A 154 6.00 -1.98 -7.41
N ILE A 155 6.14 -2.53 -8.63
CA ILE A 155 5.91 -1.81 -9.90
C ILE A 155 4.52 -1.20 -9.94
N GLY A 156 3.48 -1.98 -9.61
CA GLY A 156 2.11 -1.50 -9.56
C GLY A 156 1.91 -0.38 -8.52
N SER A 157 2.58 -0.47 -7.38
CA SER A 157 2.53 0.57 -6.34
C SER A 157 3.30 1.82 -6.71
N PHE A 158 4.45 1.69 -7.37
CA PHE A 158 5.23 2.78 -7.96
C PHE A 158 4.38 3.53 -9.00
N LYS A 159 3.80 2.81 -9.97
CA LYS A 159 2.94 3.41 -11.01
C LYS A 159 1.76 4.16 -10.39
N ARG A 160 1.08 3.59 -9.38
CA ARG A 160 -0.05 4.27 -8.70
C ARG A 160 0.37 5.53 -7.95
N ARG A 161 1.50 5.49 -7.22
CA ARG A 161 2.01 6.65 -6.46
C ARG A 161 2.36 7.82 -7.39
N HIS A 162 2.92 7.52 -8.55
CA HIS A 162 3.37 8.51 -9.53
C HIS A 162 2.32 8.80 -10.64
N GLY A 163 1.13 8.21 -10.56
CA GLY A 163 0.02 8.39 -11.51
C GLY A 163 0.27 7.84 -12.92
N MET A 164 1.18 6.87 -13.06
CA MET A 164 1.56 6.23 -14.33
C MET A 164 0.67 5.05 -14.71
N ASP A 165 -0.29 4.65 -13.86
CA ASP A 165 -1.23 3.55 -14.11
C ASP A 165 -2.22 3.83 -15.24
N ARG A 166 -2.39 5.10 -15.63
CA ARG A 166 -3.38 5.53 -16.63
C ARG A 166 -2.88 5.51 -18.07
N TYR A 167 -1.57 5.50 -18.27
CA TYR A 167 -0.96 5.60 -19.60
C TYR A 167 -0.93 4.28 -20.37
N ASP A 168 -1.15 3.13 -19.69
CA ASP A 168 -1.18 1.82 -20.36
C ASP A 168 -2.38 1.66 -21.31
N HIS A 169 -3.50 2.34 -21.04
CA HIS A 169 -4.72 2.15 -21.81
C HIS A 169 -4.84 3.06 -23.05
N ARG A 170 -4.18 4.23 -23.08
CA ARG A 170 -4.44 5.24 -24.10
C ARG A 170 -3.76 4.94 -25.45
N ARG A 171 -2.67 4.18 -25.47
CA ARG A 171 -1.96 3.83 -26.72
C ARG A 171 -2.51 2.59 -27.44
N ARG A 172 -3.37 1.78 -26.81
CA ARG A 172 -3.98 0.62 -27.48
C ARG A 172 -5.10 1.03 -28.46
N SER A 173 -5.69 2.22 -28.28
CA SER A 173 -6.75 2.72 -29.17
C SER A 173 -6.23 3.47 -30.40
N GLU A 174 -5.05 4.09 -30.34
CA GLU A 174 -4.55 4.95 -31.43
C GLU A 174 -3.81 4.18 -32.55
N HIS A 175 -3.41 2.93 -32.29
CA HIS A 175 -2.80 2.05 -33.30
C HIS A 175 -3.81 1.20 -34.09
N ALA A 176 -5.10 1.24 -33.74
CA ALA A 176 -6.13 0.45 -34.42
C ALA A 176 -6.88 1.24 -35.52
N GLU A 177 -6.71 2.57 -35.59
CA GLU A 177 -7.46 3.44 -36.52
C GLU A 177 -6.65 3.89 -37.76
N ASN A 178 -5.35 3.58 -37.84
CA ASN A 178 -4.50 4.04 -38.95
C ASN A 178 -4.14 2.94 -39.98
N ASP A 179 -4.60 1.71 -39.81
CA ASP A 179 -4.35 0.58 -40.73
C ASP A 179 -5.53 0.28 -41.70
N GLU A 180 -6.55 1.15 -41.76
CA GLU A 180 -7.76 0.95 -42.58
C GLU A 180 -7.99 2.10 -43.58
N HIS A 181 -6.92 2.58 -44.23
CA HIS A 181 -7.03 3.55 -45.32
C HIS A 181 -6.06 3.36 -46.50
N ASP A 182 -5.50 2.17 -46.67
CA ASP A 182 -4.81 1.77 -47.90
C ASP A 182 -5.20 0.32 -48.27
N ALA A 183 -6.36 0.19 -48.90
CA ALA A 183 -6.74 -0.97 -49.72
C ALA A 183 -7.85 -0.58 -50.71
#